data_AF-A0A835W7W5-F1
#
_entry.id   AF-A0A835W7W5-F1
#
_cell.length_a   1.000
_cell.length_b   1.000
_cell.length_c   1.000
_cell.angle_alpha   90.00
_cell.angle_beta   90.00
_cell.angle_gamma   90.00
#
_symmetry.space_group_name_H-M   'P 1'
#
loop_
_entity.id
_entity.type
_entity.pdbx_description
1 polymer ?
#
loop_
_entity_poly.entity_id
_entity_poly.type
_entity_poly.pdbx_seq_one_letter_code
_entity_poly.pdbx_strand_id
1 'polypeptide(L)'
;MSTRTLDNLADPAYWARLCPELTVSGKLGSKAAKNKKPASELVKDAKEQVLSEGVVQLHPSDLQWGVDVHVLARSMVALMQAGWPASFLIMYDEVWALVQQASSLMAGATGGNACNMDVLCWYVDPNAGAAGFSPHRDRQPNNSPATFRPDGTAMYSTCWVPLTDARPRKLLPVRAAALGGPRLLWTDWTAPVSIQHCFWARSTWPAELASSFS
;
A
#
# COMPACT_ATOMS: atom_id res chain seq x y z
N MET A 1 -18.27 -7.40 27.19
CA MET A 1 -17.70 -6.05 27.42
C MET A 1 -17.22 -5.51 26.09
N SER A 2 -17.24 -4.19 25.86
CA SER A 2 -16.63 -3.62 24.63
C SER A 2 -15.13 -3.84 24.67
N THR A 3 -14.58 -4.50 23.65
CA THR A 3 -13.14 -4.63 23.40
C THR A 3 -12.49 -3.33 22.95
N ARG A 4 -13.30 -2.41 22.42
CA ARG A 4 -12.88 -1.07 21.96
C ARG A 4 -13.03 -0.08 23.10
N THR A 5 -11.92 0.15 23.81
CA THR A 5 -11.75 1.21 24.83
C THR A 5 -10.45 1.96 24.54
N LEU A 6 -10.31 3.17 25.08
CA LEU A 6 -9.06 3.93 24.97
C LEU A 6 -7.91 3.23 25.71
N ASP A 7 -8.21 2.55 26.82
CA ASP A 7 -7.22 1.79 27.60
C ASP A 7 -6.65 0.61 26.78
N ASN A 8 -7.51 -0.15 26.11
CA ASN A 8 -7.07 -1.25 25.23
C ASN A 8 -6.31 -0.74 24.00
N LEU A 9 -6.67 0.44 23.48
CA LEU A 9 -5.93 1.06 22.38
C LEU A 9 -4.47 1.36 22.76
N ALA A 10 -4.24 1.80 24.00
CA ALA A 10 -2.93 2.16 24.52
C ALA A 10 -2.13 1.00 25.15
N ASP A 11 -2.73 -0.18 25.37
CA ASP A 11 -2.06 -1.37 25.95
C ASP A 11 -1.38 -2.24 24.86
N PRO A 12 -0.03 -2.28 24.74
CA PRO A 12 0.64 -3.15 23.79
C PRO A 12 0.39 -4.64 24.06
N ALA A 13 0.12 -5.01 25.32
CA ALA A 13 -0.19 -6.39 25.67
C ALA A 13 -1.60 -6.79 25.20
N TYR A 14 -2.53 -5.85 25.02
CA TYR A 14 -3.83 -6.11 24.41
C TYR A 14 -3.66 -6.52 22.94
N TRP A 15 -2.91 -5.73 22.17
CA TRP A 15 -2.59 -6.03 20.77
C TRP A 15 -1.82 -7.36 20.63
N ALA A 16 -0.81 -7.60 21.47
CA ALA A 16 -0.07 -8.87 21.47
C ALA A 16 -0.94 -10.09 21.84
N ARG A 17 -1.98 -9.94 22.67
CA ARG A 17 -2.98 -10.99 22.91
C ARG A 17 -3.94 -11.18 21.74
N LEU A 18 -4.26 -10.12 21.00
CA LEU A 18 -5.22 -10.13 19.90
C LEU A 18 -4.65 -10.79 18.62
N CYS A 19 -3.38 -10.53 18.29
CA CYS A 19 -2.68 -11.20 17.19
C CYS A 19 -1.32 -11.73 17.65
N PRO A 20 -1.26 -12.90 18.32
CA PRO A 20 -0.05 -13.43 18.96
C PRO A 20 1.04 -13.91 17.99
N GLU A 21 0.77 -13.92 16.68
CA GLU A 21 1.78 -14.16 15.64
C GLU A 21 2.54 -12.88 15.22
N LEU A 22 2.06 -11.70 15.63
CA LEU A 22 2.59 -10.37 15.29
C LEU A 22 3.26 -9.69 16.49
N THR A 23 4.05 -8.64 16.24
CA THR A 23 4.82 -7.92 17.26
C THR A 23 4.36 -6.47 17.44
N VAL A 24 4.45 -5.97 18.68
CA VAL A 24 3.93 -4.65 19.12
C VAL A 24 4.98 -3.95 20.01
N SER A 25 6.25 -4.06 19.62
CA SER A 25 7.40 -3.76 20.49
C SER A 25 8.44 -2.81 19.89
N GLY A 26 8.19 -2.30 18.68
CA GLY A 26 9.17 -1.54 17.90
C GLY A 26 10.32 -2.41 17.38
N LYS A 27 10.16 -3.74 17.45
CA LYS A 27 11.18 -4.74 17.08
C LYS A 27 10.50 -6.00 16.57
N LEU A 28 10.73 -6.29 15.30
CA LEU A 28 10.33 -7.56 14.70
C LEU A 28 10.95 -8.73 15.49
N GLY A 29 10.14 -9.76 15.71
CA GLY A 29 10.60 -11.00 16.33
C GLY A 29 11.66 -11.73 15.48
N SER A 30 12.35 -12.69 16.09
CA SER A 30 13.40 -13.50 15.44
C SER A 30 12.95 -14.30 14.21
N LYS A 31 11.65 -14.36 13.93
CA LYS A 31 11.04 -14.98 12.74
C LYS A 31 11.05 -14.08 11.51
N ALA A 32 11.22 -12.76 11.65
CA ALA A 32 11.26 -11.86 10.50
C ALA A 32 12.53 -12.12 9.66
N ALA A 33 12.34 -12.28 8.36
CA ALA A 33 13.46 -12.43 7.45
C ALA A 33 14.21 -11.10 7.34
N LYS A 34 15.53 -11.17 7.15
CA LYS A 34 16.33 -9.95 6.89
C LYS A 34 15.83 -9.31 5.60
N ASN A 35 15.25 -8.11 5.71
CA ASN A 35 14.84 -7.29 4.56
C ASN A 35 15.96 -7.23 3.52
N LYS A 36 15.78 -7.93 2.40
CA LYS A 36 16.67 -7.79 1.25
C LYS A 36 16.27 -6.56 0.47
N LYS A 37 17.24 -5.74 0.09
CA LYS A 37 17.01 -4.67 -0.89
C LYS A 37 16.55 -5.31 -2.22
N PRO A 38 15.57 -4.72 -2.92
CA PRO A 38 15.25 -5.12 -4.29
C PRO A 38 16.48 -5.12 -5.19
N ALA A 39 16.52 -6.01 -6.18
CA ALA A 39 17.60 -6.03 -7.18
C ALA A 39 17.61 -4.73 -8.00
N SER A 40 18.80 -4.29 -8.44
CA SER A 40 18.97 -3.04 -9.22
C SER A 40 18.14 -3.05 -10.50
N GLU A 41 18.17 -4.16 -11.25
CA GLU A 41 17.44 -4.29 -12.50
C GLU A 41 15.92 -4.25 -12.26
N LEU A 42 15.41 -4.94 -11.24
CA LEU A 42 13.99 -4.89 -10.87
C LEU A 42 13.50 -3.45 -10.59
N VAL A 43 14.33 -2.64 -9.91
CA VAL A 43 14.01 -1.23 -9.63
C VAL A 43 14.06 -0.37 -10.90
N LYS A 44 15.00 -0.65 -11.79
CA LYS A 44 15.16 0.04 -13.07
C LYS A 44 14.00 -0.28 -14.02
N ASP A 45 13.67 -1.56 -14.20
CA ASP A 45 12.57 -2.02 -15.04
C ASP A 45 11.23 -1.47 -14.52
N ALA A 46 11.03 -1.49 -13.20
CA ALA A 46 9.87 -0.86 -12.56
C ALA A 46 9.80 0.66 -12.81
N LYS A 47 10.94 1.37 -12.83
CA LYS A 47 10.99 2.80 -13.16
C LYS A 47 10.61 3.06 -14.62
N GLU A 48 11.14 2.27 -15.54
CA GLU A 48 10.85 2.39 -16.97
C GLU A 48 9.37 2.10 -17.26
N GLN A 49 8.78 1.09 -16.61
CA GLN A 49 7.35 0.79 -16.73
C GLN A 49 6.47 1.87 -16.09
N VAL A 50 6.77 2.35 -14.87
CA VAL A 50 6.01 3.45 -14.25
C VAL A 50 6.08 4.74 -15.08
N LEU A 51 7.20 5.04 -15.73
CA LEU A 51 7.31 6.22 -16.60
C LEU A 51 6.49 6.12 -17.89
N SER A 52 6.35 4.91 -18.45
CA SER A 52 5.69 4.69 -19.75
C SER A 52 4.20 4.33 -19.63
N GLU A 53 3.85 3.50 -18.65
CA GLU A 53 2.49 2.97 -18.41
C GLU A 53 1.82 3.58 -17.17
N GLY A 54 2.58 4.30 -16.34
CA GLY A 54 2.09 4.87 -15.07
C GLY A 54 1.98 3.87 -13.92
N VAL A 55 1.98 2.57 -14.21
CA VAL A 55 1.79 1.48 -13.25
C VAL A 55 2.83 0.39 -13.50
N VAL A 56 3.16 -0.36 -12.45
CA VAL A 56 3.98 -1.58 -12.52
C VAL A 56 3.31 -2.63 -11.65
N GLN A 57 3.28 -3.88 -12.13
CA GLN A 57 2.90 -5.04 -11.34
C GLN A 57 4.12 -5.95 -11.21
N LEU A 58 4.53 -6.23 -9.97
CA LEU A 58 5.64 -7.14 -9.68
C LEU A 58 5.12 -8.50 -9.20
N HIS A 59 5.81 -9.58 -9.53
CA HIS A 59 5.43 -10.90 -9.10
C HIS A 59 5.95 -11.18 -7.67
N PRO A 60 5.25 -11.96 -6.82
CA PRO A 60 5.73 -12.28 -5.48
C PRO A 60 7.11 -12.97 -5.43
N SER A 61 7.56 -13.62 -6.51
CA SER A 61 8.95 -14.15 -6.61
C SER A 61 10.02 -13.06 -6.57
N ASP A 62 9.69 -11.88 -7.10
CA ASP A 62 10.60 -10.76 -7.26
C ASP A 62 10.69 -9.96 -5.95
N LEU A 63 9.69 -10.14 -5.07
CA LEU A 63 9.50 -9.47 -3.80
C LEU A 63 9.65 -10.45 -2.63
N GLN A 64 10.90 -10.66 -2.20
CA GLN A 64 11.20 -11.43 -0.99
C GLN A 64 10.88 -10.60 0.26
N TRP A 65 9.59 -10.53 0.62
CA TRP A 65 9.11 -9.80 1.80
C TRP A 65 9.79 -10.28 3.09
N GLY A 66 10.16 -9.35 3.97
CA GLY A 66 10.70 -9.66 5.30
C GLY A 66 9.69 -10.26 6.28
N VAL A 67 8.41 -10.26 5.92
CA VAL A 67 7.26 -10.66 6.75
C VAL A 67 6.35 -11.64 6.01
N ASP A 68 5.65 -12.49 6.76
CA ASP A 68 4.62 -13.37 6.22
C ASP A 68 3.30 -12.59 6.03
N VAL A 69 2.99 -12.26 4.78
CA VAL A 69 1.76 -11.54 4.41
C VAL A 69 0.48 -12.34 4.71
N HIS A 70 0.55 -13.67 4.80
CA HIS A 70 -0.60 -14.49 5.19
C HIS A 70 -0.86 -14.44 6.69
N VAL A 71 0.17 -14.24 7.53
CA VAL A 71 -0.02 -13.92 8.96
C VAL A 71 -0.73 -12.58 9.10
N LEU A 72 -0.32 -11.56 8.34
CA LEU A 72 -0.99 -10.26 8.30
C LEU A 72 -2.46 -10.38 7.88
N ALA A 73 -2.77 -11.18 6.85
CA ALA A 73 -4.14 -11.42 6.39
C ALA A 73 -5.02 -12.07 7.47
N ARG A 74 -4.55 -13.15 8.13
CA ARG A 74 -5.31 -13.81 9.22
C ARG A 74 -5.49 -12.89 10.42
N SER A 75 -4.46 -12.12 10.75
CA SER A 75 -4.48 -11.16 11.87
C SER A 75 -5.47 -10.03 11.65
N MET A 76 -5.62 -9.53 10.42
CA MET A 76 -6.66 -8.56 10.08
C MET A 76 -8.07 -9.10 10.35
N VAL A 77 -8.34 -10.36 9.98
CA VAL A 77 -9.64 -11.00 10.25
C VAL A 77 -9.90 -11.14 11.75
N ALA A 78 -8.90 -11.57 12.55
CA ALA A 78 -9.02 -11.64 14.00
C ALA A 78 -9.28 -10.26 14.65
N LEU A 79 -8.56 -9.24 14.17
CA LEU A 79 -8.72 -7.84 14.61
C LEU A 79 -10.13 -7.30 14.28
N MET A 80 -10.67 -7.61 13.10
CA MET A 80 -12.04 -7.26 12.71
C MET A 80 -13.10 -8.01 13.51
N GLN A 81 -12.88 -9.30 13.82
CA GLN A 81 -13.75 -10.08 14.70
C GLN A 81 -13.78 -9.53 16.14
N ALA A 82 -12.67 -8.94 16.62
CA ALA A 82 -12.62 -8.18 17.86
C ALA A 82 -13.25 -6.76 17.76
N GLY A 83 -13.79 -6.40 16.59
CA GLY A 83 -14.56 -5.19 16.33
C GLY A 83 -13.77 -4.00 15.78
N TRP A 84 -12.46 -4.12 15.60
CA TRP A 84 -11.62 -3.01 15.13
C TRP A 84 -11.66 -2.84 13.60
N PRO A 85 -11.51 -1.62 13.06
CA PRO A 85 -11.35 -1.40 11.62
C PRO A 85 -10.06 -2.05 11.09
N ALA A 86 -10.11 -2.63 9.89
CA ALA A 86 -8.96 -3.27 9.22
C ALA A 86 -7.65 -2.46 9.27
N SER A 87 -7.71 -1.13 9.09
CA SER A 87 -6.56 -0.23 9.20
C SER A 87 -5.82 -0.25 10.53
N PHE A 88 -6.40 -0.77 11.63
CA PHE A 88 -5.67 -0.96 12.90
C PHE A 88 -4.62 -2.08 12.83
N LEU A 89 -4.49 -2.80 11.72
CA LEU A 89 -3.33 -3.65 11.47
C LEU A 89 -2.00 -2.87 11.51
N ILE A 90 -2.02 -1.54 11.29
CA ILE A 90 -0.85 -0.65 11.49
C ILE A 90 -0.31 -0.60 12.93
N MET A 91 -1.03 -1.17 13.91
CA MET A 91 -0.53 -1.29 15.28
C MET A 91 0.64 -2.29 15.41
N TYR A 92 0.86 -3.15 14.41
CA TYR A 92 1.86 -4.21 14.44
C TYR A 92 3.14 -3.84 13.66
N ASP A 93 4.30 -4.21 14.22
CA ASP A 93 5.64 -3.94 13.69
C ASP A 93 5.82 -4.52 12.27
N GLU A 94 5.16 -5.64 11.95
CA GLU A 94 5.23 -6.31 10.64
C GLU A 94 4.66 -5.47 9.50
N VAL A 95 3.66 -4.61 9.75
CA VAL A 95 3.18 -3.66 8.73
C VAL A 95 4.26 -2.62 8.45
N TRP A 96 4.93 -2.09 9.47
CA TRP A 96 6.01 -1.12 9.30
C TRP A 96 7.25 -1.70 8.60
N ALA A 97 7.52 -2.99 8.78
CA ALA A 97 8.54 -3.71 8.02
C ALA A 97 8.19 -3.80 6.53
N LEU A 98 6.94 -4.11 6.21
CA LEU A 98 6.41 -4.10 4.85
C LEU A 98 6.48 -2.70 4.22
N VAL A 99 6.06 -1.66 4.97
CA VAL A 99 6.17 -0.24 4.57
C VAL A 99 7.62 0.10 4.22
N GLN A 100 8.58 -0.26 5.08
CA GLN A 100 10.00 0.06 4.87
C GLN A 100 10.58 -0.61 3.62
N GLN A 101 10.21 -1.87 3.37
CA GLN A 101 10.66 -2.59 2.18
C GLN A 101 10.03 -2.00 0.91
N ALA A 102 8.72 -1.73 0.93
CA ALA A 102 8.01 -1.05 -0.16
C ALA A 102 8.59 0.36 -0.41
N SER A 103 8.91 1.12 0.65
CA SER A 103 9.54 2.45 0.56
C SER A 103 10.84 2.42 -0.25
N SER A 104 11.66 1.39 -0.03
CA SER A 104 12.95 1.24 -0.70
C SER A 104 12.80 0.99 -2.20
N LEU A 105 11.79 0.20 -2.59
CA LEU A 105 11.41 -0.03 -3.99
C LEU A 105 10.83 1.24 -4.63
N MET A 106 9.83 1.84 -3.97
CA MET A 106 9.09 3.01 -4.46
C MET A 106 10.00 4.22 -4.67
N ALA A 107 10.93 4.49 -3.75
CA ALA A 107 11.90 5.56 -3.89
C ALA A 107 12.77 5.40 -5.15
N GLY A 108 13.18 4.18 -5.49
CA GLY A 108 13.93 3.90 -6.73
C GLY A 108 13.05 4.00 -7.99
N ALA A 109 11.86 3.38 -7.97
CA ALA A 109 10.97 3.29 -9.11
C ALA A 109 10.30 4.63 -9.50
N THR A 110 10.05 5.52 -8.53
CA THR A 110 9.18 6.71 -8.74
C THR A 110 9.91 8.06 -8.63
N GLY A 111 11.24 8.07 -8.78
CA GLY A 111 12.03 9.31 -8.75
C GLY A 111 12.21 9.91 -7.36
N GLY A 112 12.35 9.07 -6.33
CA GLY A 112 12.67 9.50 -4.96
C GLY A 112 11.47 9.82 -4.07
N ASN A 113 10.27 9.29 -4.34
CA ASN A 113 9.16 9.42 -3.38
C ASN A 113 9.46 8.67 -2.08
N ALA A 114 9.29 9.34 -0.94
CA ALA A 114 9.39 8.76 0.39
C ALA A 114 8.00 8.31 0.88
N CYS A 115 7.90 7.56 1.98
CA CYS A 115 6.59 7.28 2.58
C CYS A 115 6.03 8.57 3.22
N ASN A 116 4.75 8.86 3.01
CA ASN A 116 4.06 10.01 3.61
C ASN A 116 3.25 9.66 4.87
N MET A 117 3.31 8.40 5.31
CA MET A 117 2.54 7.82 6.41
C MET A 117 1.01 7.77 6.20
N ASP A 118 0.54 8.00 4.98
CA ASP A 118 -0.85 7.73 4.56
C ASP A 118 -0.95 6.23 4.21
N VAL A 119 -1.25 5.45 5.26
CA VAL A 119 -1.24 3.98 5.30
C VAL A 119 -2.62 3.47 5.69
N LEU A 120 -3.24 2.67 4.83
CA LEU A 120 -4.61 2.19 5.01
C LEU A 120 -4.68 0.70 4.69
N CYS A 121 -5.28 -0.09 5.59
CA CYS A 121 -5.48 -1.52 5.37
C CYS A 121 -6.97 -1.78 5.13
N TRP A 122 -7.28 -2.50 4.06
CA TRP A 122 -8.65 -2.71 3.59
C TRP A 122 -8.98 -4.20 3.55
N TYR A 123 -10.23 -4.52 3.91
CA TYR A 123 -10.81 -5.84 3.82
C TYR A 123 -12.06 -5.78 2.94
N VAL A 124 -12.15 -6.67 1.94
CA VAL A 124 -13.28 -6.74 1.02
C VAL A 124 -13.87 -8.15 1.11
N ASP A 125 -15.09 -8.28 1.65
CA ASP A 125 -15.78 -9.58 1.63
C ASP A 125 -16.65 -9.73 0.38
N PRO A 126 -16.22 -10.50 -0.64
CA PRO A 126 -17.03 -10.71 -1.84
C PRO A 126 -18.31 -11.51 -1.56
N ASN A 127 -18.41 -12.22 -0.42
CA ASN A 127 -19.61 -12.96 -0.02
C ASN A 127 -20.63 -12.05 0.68
N ALA A 128 -20.18 -10.95 1.29
CA ALA A 128 -21.06 -9.90 1.83
C ALA A 128 -21.50 -8.89 0.77
N GLY A 129 -21.12 -9.08 -0.50
CA GLY A 129 -21.37 -8.11 -1.58
C GLY A 129 -20.55 -6.82 -1.45
N ALA A 130 -19.49 -6.81 -0.64
CA ALA A 130 -18.58 -5.67 -0.56
C ALA A 130 -17.78 -5.56 -1.86
N ALA A 131 -17.58 -4.32 -2.31
CA ALA A 131 -16.71 -3.98 -3.43
C ALA A 131 -15.51 -3.15 -2.94
N GLY A 132 -14.46 -3.09 -3.76
CA GLY A 132 -13.40 -2.10 -3.58
C GLY A 132 -13.87 -0.69 -3.95
N PHE A 133 -12.91 0.20 -4.17
CA PHE A 133 -13.20 1.55 -4.65
C PHE A 133 -13.63 1.54 -6.12
N SER A 134 -14.58 2.42 -6.46
CA SER A 134 -14.88 2.72 -7.86
C SER A 134 -13.67 3.37 -8.55
N PRO A 135 -13.60 3.37 -9.89
CA PRO A 135 -12.50 4.00 -10.63
C PRO A 135 -12.32 5.50 -10.29
N HIS A 136 -11.26 5.80 -9.53
CA HIS A 136 -10.84 7.15 -9.13
C HIS A 136 -9.31 7.30 -9.23
N ARG A 137 -8.78 8.51 -9.01
CA ARG A 137 -7.35 8.70 -8.68
C ARG A 137 -7.27 9.10 -7.21
N ASP A 138 -6.33 8.54 -6.46
CA ASP A 138 -6.12 8.84 -5.03
C ASP A 138 -5.95 10.35 -4.75
N ARG A 139 -5.39 11.10 -5.71
CA ARG A 139 -5.16 12.54 -5.63
C ARG A 139 -5.57 13.20 -6.97
N GLN A 140 -6.46 14.20 -6.91
CA GLN A 140 -7.04 14.87 -8.09
C GLN A 140 -7.00 16.41 -7.97
N PRO A 141 -5.84 17.06 -8.13
CA PRO A 141 -5.81 18.51 -8.26
C PRO A 141 -6.36 18.93 -9.61
N ASN A 142 -6.95 20.14 -9.64
CA ASN A 142 -7.43 20.81 -10.86
C ASN A 142 -6.32 20.91 -11.93
N ASN A 143 -5.06 21.09 -11.52
CA ASN A 143 -3.89 21.11 -12.41
C ASN A 143 -3.12 19.77 -12.33
N SER A 144 -3.65 18.73 -12.97
CA SER A 144 -2.99 17.41 -13.03
C SER A 144 -1.57 17.41 -13.63
N PRO A 145 -1.23 18.18 -14.68
CA PRO A 145 0.16 18.28 -15.15
C PRO A 145 1.16 18.74 -14.08
N ALA A 146 0.74 19.56 -13.11
CA ALA A 146 1.60 20.05 -12.03
C ALA A 146 1.94 18.99 -10.95
N THR A 147 1.40 17.76 -11.03
CA THR A 147 1.78 16.65 -10.14
C THR A 147 2.98 15.84 -10.63
N PHE A 148 3.65 16.28 -11.70
CA PHE A 148 4.81 15.63 -12.30
C PHE A 148 6.05 16.51 -12.19
N ARG A 149 7.20 15.90 -11.93
CA ARG A 149 8.50 16.57 -11.96
C ARG A 149 8.90 16.91 -13.41
N PRO A 150 9.91 17.79 -13.62
CA PRO A 150 10.44 18.09 -14.94
C PRO A 150 10.99 16.86 -15.72
N ASP A 151 11.35 15.77 -15.02
CA ASP A 151 11.79 14.51 -15.63
C ASP A 151 10.62 13.55 -15.98
N GLY A 152 9.37 13.98 -15.80
CA GLY A 152 8.17 13.19 -16.04
C GLY A 152 7.78 12.24 -14.92
N THR A 153 8.57 12.10 -13.84
CA THR A 153 8.19 11.24 -12.70
C THR A 153 7.06 11.86 -11.86
N ALA A 154 6.14 11.03 -11.36
CA ALA A 154 5.04 11.49 -10.52
C ALA A 154 5.53 11.90 -9.11
N MET A 155 5.07 13.06 -8.62
CA MET A 155 5.35 13.55 -7.25
C MET A 155 4.60 12.78 -6.16
N TYR A 156 3.61 11.98 -6.55
CA TYR A 156 2.80 11.13 -5.69
C TYR A 156 2.65 9.76 -6.36
N SER A 157 2.70 8.68 -5.59
CA SER A 157 2.50 7.33 -6.10
C SER A 157 1.97 6.42 -5.00
N THR A 158 1.16 5.42 -5.37
CA THR A 158 0.54 4.49 -4.41
C THR A 158 1.05 3.08 -4.66
N CYS A 159 1.53 2.43 -3.60
CA CYS A 159 1.84 1.01 -3.61
C CYS A 159 0.67 0.22 -3.03
N TRP A 160 0.19 -0.77 -3.76
CA TRP A 160 -0.84 -1.71 -3.30
C TRP A 160 -0.18 -3.06 -3.02
N VAL A 161 -0.24 -3.52 -1.78
CA VAL A 161 0.28 -4.84 -1.39
C VAL A 161 -0.91 -5.74 -1.02
N PRO A 162 -1.29 -6.71 -1.88
CA PRO A 162 -2.30 -7.70 -1.53
C PRO A 162 -1.72 -8.66 -0.48
N LEU A 163 -2.48 -8.92 0.59
CA LEU A 163 -2.08 -9.90 1.63
C LEU A 163 -2.63 -11.32 1.34
N THR A 164 -3.47 -11.42 0.31
CA THR A 164 -4.15 -12.62 -0.17
C THR A 164 -4.17 -12.61 -1.69
N ASP A 165 -4.27 -13.79 -2.32
CA ASP A 165 -4.47 -13.94 -3.76
C ASP A 165 -5.58 -13.04 -4.32
N ALA A 166 -5.18 -11.97 -5.00
CA ALA A 166 -6.07 -11.08 -5.73
C ALA A 166 -6.42 -11.71 -7.09
N ARG A 167 -7.34 -12.67 -7.12
CA ARG A 167 -7.77 -13.34 -8.36
C ARG A 167 -8.93 -12.57 -9.02
N PRO A 168 -8.86 -12.24 -10.33
CA PRO A 168 -9.97 -11.58 -10.99
C PRO A 168 -11.16 -12.53 -11.15
N ARG A 169 -12.24 -12.31 -10.39
CA ARG A 169 -13.53 -12.99 -10.64
C ARG A 169 -14.40 -12.09 -11.50
N LYS A 170 -14.29 -12.25 -12.82
CA LYS A 170 -14.83 -11.35 -13.87
C LYS A 170 -14.27 -9.92 -13.84
N LEU A 171 -12.96 -9.74 -14.03
CA LEU A 171 -12.39 -8.48 -14.49
C LEU A 171 -11.15 -8.75 -15.35
N LEU A 172 -11.18 -8.33 -16.61
CA LEU A 172 -9.97 -8.05 -17.37
C LEU A 172 -9.49 -6.65 -17.00
N PRO A 173 -8.17 -6.35 -16.99
CA PRO A 173 -7.74 -4.99 -17.23
C PRO A 173 -8.18 -4.61 -18.65
N VAL A 174 -9.16 -3.71 -18.77
CA VAL A 174 -9.55 -3.18 -20.08
C VAL A 174 -8.42 -2.29 -20.57
N ARG A 175 -7.60 -2.84 -21.47
CA ARG A 175 -6.55 -2.10 -22.20
C ARG A 175 -7.15 -0.86 -22.87
N ALA A 176 -6.81 0.33 -22.39
CA ALA A 176 -7.07 1.58 -23.09
C ALA A 176 -5.93 1.90 -24.10
N ALA A 177 -5.65 0.96 -25.00
CA ALA A 177 -4.62 1.11 -26.03
C ALA A 177 -5.14 1.88 -27.24
N ALA A 178 -5.41 3.18 -27.08
CA ALA A 178 -5.58 4.16 -28.16
C ALA A 178 -5.53 5.60 -27.61
N LEU A 179 -4.99 6.53 -28.41
CA LEU A 179 -4.88 7.99 -28.17
C LEU A 179 -3.81 8.41 -27.14
N GLY A 180 -2.70 8.95 -27.68
CA GLY A 180 -1.44 9.18 -26.98
C GLY A 180 -1.43 10.24 -25.87
N GLY A 181 -0.33 10.20 -25.11
CA GLY A 181 -0.14 10.89 -23.82
C GLY A 181 -0.03 9.85 -22.69
N PRO A 182 0.82 10.07 -21.65
CA PRO A 182 0.97 9.10 -20.56
C PRO A 182 -0.35 8.98 -19.77
N ARG A 183 -0.91 7.77 -19.72
CA ARG A 183 -2.18 7.45 -19.06
C ARG A 183 -1.99 6.27 -18.10
N LEU A 184 -2.30 6.50 -16.82
CA LEU A 184 -2.29 5.49 -15.77
C LEU A 184 -3.52 4.54 -15.86
N LEU A 185 -3.32 3.26 -15.48
CA LEU A 185 -4.34 2.20 -15.39
C LEU A 185 -4.34 1.53 -13.98
N TRP A 186 -5.29 0.65 -13.62
CA TRP A 186 -6.77 0.75 -13.58
C TRP A 186 -7.36 -0.65 -13.32
N THR A 187 -7.84 -0.97 -12.10
CA THR A 187 -8.81 -2.09 -11.89
C THR A 187 -9.64 -1.92 -10.61
N ASP A 188 -10.87 -2.43 -10.67
CA ASP A 188 -11.74 -2.78 -9.53
C ASP A 188 -11.19 -4.08 -8.89
N TRP A 189 -11.00 -4.08 -7.56
CA TRP A 189 -10.35 -5.16 -6.84
C TRP A 189 -11.34 -5.94 -5.97
N THR A 190 -11.44 -7.25 -6.22
CA THR A 190 -12.11 -8.23 -5.34
C THR A 190 -11.10 -9.00 -4.47
N ALA A 191 -9.92 -8.42 -4.24
CA ALA A 191 -8.90 -8.97 -3.36
C ALA A 191 -9.39 -8.90 -1.90
N PRO A 192 -9.50 -10.02 -1.16
CA PRO A 192 -10.16 -9.98 0.14
C PRO A 192 -9.38 -9.20 1.20
N VAL A 193 -8.06 -9.07 1.04
CA VAL A 193 -7.20 -8.27 1.91
C VAL A 193 -6.13 -7.51 1.12
N SER A 194 -6.03 -6.19 1.32
CA SER A 194 -4.93 -5.38 0.79
C SER A 194 -4.46 -4.32 1.79
N ILE A 195 -3.20 -3.89 1.66
CA ILE A 195 -2.71 -2.65 2.28
C ILE A 195 -2.34 -1.66 1.17
N GLN A 196 -2.96 -0.48 1.24
CA GLN A 196 -2.61 0.68 0.44
C GLN A 196 -1.59 1.51 1.21
N HIS A 197 -0.46 1.80 0.56
CA HIS A 197 0.57 2.68 1.09
C HIS A 197 0.80 3.80 0.08
N CYS A 198 0.57 5.03 0.50
CA CYS A 198 0.86 6.20 -0.30
C CYS A 198 2.32 6.66 -0.10
N PHE A 199 2.90 7.24 -1.15
CA PHE A 199 4.27 7.74 -1.17
C PHE A 199 4.31 9.15 -1.77
N TRP A 200 5.07 10.03 -1.11
CA TRP A 200 5.24 11.45 -1.43
C TRP A 200 6.71 11.83 -1.35
N ALA A 201 7.22 12.58 -2.33
CA ALA A 201 8.49 13.27 -2.14
C ALA A 201 8.30 14.58 -1.38
N ARG A 202 8.90 14.68 -0.19
CA ARG A 202 9.22 15.98 0.42
C ARG A 202 10.48 16.58 -0.22
N SER A 203 10.29 17.39 -1.24
CA SER A 203 11.16 18.55 -1.49
C SER A 203 10.34 19.64 -2.19
N THR A 204 9.86 20.60 -1.39
CA THR A 204 9.22 21.86 -1.82
C THR A 204 8.10 21.76 -2.86
N TRP A 205 6.86 21.78 -2.39
CA TRP A 205 5.74 22.23 -3.24
C TRP A 205 5.81 23.75 -3.41
N PRO A 206 5.50 24.30 -4.60
CA PRO A 206 5.02 25.67 -4.71
C PRO A 206 3.80 25.83 -3.78
N ALA A 207 3.79 26.88 -2.95
CA ALA A 207 2.76 27.08 -1.93
C ALA A 207 1.32 27.10 -2.53
N GLU A 208 1.20 27.50 -3.79
CA GLU A 208 -0.04 27.58 -4.59
C GLU A 208 -0.72 26.21 -4.82
N LEU A 209 0.03 25.09 -4.82
CA LEU A 209 -0.57 23.76 -4.98
C LEU A 209 -1.07 23.18 -3.66
N ALA A 210 -0.50 23.59 -2.52
CA ALA A 210 -0.84 23.03 -1.21
C ALA A 210 -2.28 23.36 -0.77
N SER A 211 -2.84 24.48 -1.23
CA SER A 211 -4.23 24.90 -1.00
C SER A 211 -5.25 24.19 -1.89
N SER A 212 -4.82 23.39 -2.88
CA SER A 212 -5.72 22.69 -3.82
C SER A 212 -6.10 21.27 -3.35
N PHE A 213 -5.80 20.92 -2.10
CA PHE A 213 -6.00 19.58 -1.52
C PHE A 213 -6.73 19.59 -0.16
N SER A 214 -7.32 20.73 0.21
CA SER A 214 -8.21 20.92 1.37
C SER A 214 -9.67 20.70 1.00
#